data_AF-A0A1B6AQB5-F1
#
_entry.id   AF-A0A1B6AQB5-F1
#
_cell.length_a   1.000
_cell.length_b   1.000
_cell.length_c   1.000
_cell.angle_alpha   90.00
_cell.angle_beta   90.00
_cell.angle_gamma   90.00
#
_symmetry.space_group_name_H-M   'P 1'
#
loop_
_entity.id
_entity.type
_entity.pdbx_description
1 polymer ?
#
loop_
_entity_poly.entity_id
_entity_poly.type
_entity_poly.pdbx_seq_one_letter_code
_entity_poly.pdbx_strand_id
1 'polypeptide(L)' 'MADEFPDVEVSEQVTNGRVAAVLMSACAGAGLLVVGRRFQRSPMPLGPIVLAVLHHAPCPVAVIPRMPHGAKLL' A
#
# COMPACT_ATOMS: atom_id res chain seq x y z
N MET A 1 17.48 -0.79 -4.03
CA MET A 1 16.31 -1.69 -3.83
C MET A 1 16.46 -2.96 -4.67
N ALA A 2 16.84 -2.86 -5.94
CA ALA A 2 17.10 -4.03 -6.79
C ALA A 2 18.24 -4.96 -6.30
N ASP A 3 19.17 -4.46 -5.48
CA ASP A 3 20.33 -5.25 -5.02
C ASP A 3 19.96 -6.31 -3.96
N GLU A 4 18.90 -6.09 -3.17
CA GLU A 4 18.52 -6.98 -2.06
C GLU A 4 17.63 -8.15 -2.51
N PHE A 5 16.85 -7.96 -3.59
CA PHE A 5 16.00 -8.97 -4.21
C PHE A 5 16.09 -8.86 -5.74
N PRO A 6 17.20 -9.31 -6.35
CA PRO A 6 17.50 -9.07 -7.76
C PRO A 6 16.54 -9.76 -8.73
N ASP A 7 15.91 -10.86 -8.31
CA ASP A 7 14.95 -11.61 -9.13
C ASP A 7 13.55 -10.99 -9.16
N VAL A 8 13.31 -9.92 -8.37
CA VAL A 8 12.02 -9.24 -8.32
C VAL A 8 11.99 -8.12 -9.37
N GLU A 9 11.16 -8.30 -10.39
CA GLU A 9 10.88 -7.23 -11.35
C GLU A 9 10.13 -6.07 -10.66
N VAL A 10 10.68 -4.87 -10.74
CA VAL A 10 10.10 -3.65 -10.15
C VAL A 10 9.78 -2.64 -11.26
N SER A 11 8.55 -2.16 -11.27
CA SER A 11 8.12 -1.04 -12.10
C SER A 11 7.58 0.10 -11.24
N GLU A 12 8.12 1.30 -11.44
CA GLU A 12 7.67 2.50 -10.74
C GLU A 12 6.80 3.34 -11.66
N GLN A 13 5.64 3.78 -11.16
CA GLN A 13 4.71 4.61 -11.93
C GLN A 13 4.29 5.84 -11.12
N VAL A 14 4.49 7.02 -11.70
CA VAL A 14 3.96 8.29 -11.20
C VAL A 14 2.77 8.68 -12.08
N THR A 15 1.62 8.93 -11.48
CA THR A 15 0.39 9.23 -12.23
C THR A 15 -0.39 10.35 -11.55
N ASN A 16 -0.98 11.22 -12.37
CA ASN A 16 -1.89 12.27 -11.91
C ASN A 16 -3.34 11.77 -11.94
N GLY A 17 -4.11 12.09 -10.90
CA GLY A 17 -5.53 11.77 -10.86
C GLY A 17 -6.06 11.63 -9.44
N ARG A 18 -7.35 11.23 -9.35
CA ARG A 18 -7.95 10.88 -8.07
C ARG A 18 -7.36 9.56 -7.60
N VAL A 19 -6.73 9.58 -6.42
CA VAL A 19 -6.01 8.42 -5.84
C VAL A 19 -6.85 7.13 -5.89
N ALA A 20 -8.12 7.19 -5.48
CA ALA A 20 -8.99 6.02 -5.50
C ALA A 20 -9.16 5.44 -6.92
N ALA A 21 -9.44 6.27 -7.91
CA ALA A 21 -9.62 5.81 -9.30
C ALA A 21 -8.34 5.19 -9.88
N VAL A 22 -7.19 5.82 -9.62
CA VAL A 22 -5.88 5.31 -10.06
C VAL A 22 -5.59 3.96 -9.42
N LEU A 23 -5.81 3.82 -8.10
CA LEU A 23 -5.60 2.56 -7.40
C LEU A 23 -6.56 1.47 -7.86
N MET A 24 -7.85 1.77 -8.09
CA MET A 24 -8.81 0.79 -8.60
C MET A 24 -8.39 0.25 -9.98
N SER A 25 -7.94 1.14 -10.88
CA SER A 25 -7.43 0.74 -12.19
C SER A 25 -6.19 -0.14 -12.08
N ALA A 26 -5.26 0.20 -11.19
CA ALA A 26 -4.07 -0.63 -10.95
C ALA A 26 -4.41 -1.99 -10.33
N CYS A 27 -5.46 -2.06 -9.50
CA CYS A 27 -5.91 -3.29 -8.87
C CYS A 27 -6.54 -4.30 -9.84
N ALA A 28 -7.09 -3.85 -10.97
CA ALA A 28 -7.85 -4.69 -11.90
C ALA A 28 -7.06 -5.88 -12.46
N GLY A 29 -5.72 -5.81 -12.48
CA GLY A 29 -4.83 -6.91 -12.87
C GLY A 29 -3.89 -7.38 -11.76
N ALA A 30 -4.07 -6.90 -10.53
CA ALA A 30 -3.16 -7.19 -9.43
C ALA A 30 -3.66 -8.37 -8.57
N GLY A 31 -2.74 -9.25 -8.17
CA GLY A 31 -3.05 -10.31 -7.19
C GLY A 31 -3.21 -9.80 -5.76
N LEU A 32 -2.62 -8.64 -5.43
CA LEU A 32 -2.64 -8.03 -4.11
C LEU A 32 -2.33 -6.53 -4.20
N LEU A 33 -3.12 -5.69 -3.53
CA LEU A 33 -2.77 -4.30 -3.26
C LEU A 33 -2.13 -4.18 -1.88
N VAL A 34 -0.92 -3.63 -1.80
CA VAL A 34 -0.25 -3.33 -0.54
C VAL A 34 -0.28 -1.82 -0.28
N VAL A 35 -0.83 -1.42 0.87
CA VAL A 35 -0.84 -0.02 1.29
C VAL A 35 -0.25 0.14 2.69
N GLY A 36 0.49 1.22 2.89
CA GLY A 36 1.03 1.56 4.20
C GLY A 36 -0.02 2.27 5.08
N ARG A 37 -0.03 1.99 6.37
CA ARG A 37 -0.66 2.85 7.39
C ARG A 37 0.41 3.46 8.28
N ARG A 38 0.22 4.72 8.71
CA ARG A 38 1.12 5.33 9.68
C ARG A 38 0.95 4.63 11.03
N PHE A 39 2.05 4.18 11.63
CA PHE A 39 2.03 3.74 13.03
C PHE A 39 2.02 4.99 13.90
N GLN A 40 0.85 5.35 14.43
CA GLN A 40 0.74 6.39 15.45
C GLN A 40 0.38 5.73 16.77
N ARG A 41 0.91 6.26 17.89
CA ARG A 41 0.58 5.79 19.25
C ARG A 41 -0.89 6.05 19.64
N SER A 42 -1.65 6.72 18.79
CA SER A 42 -3.08 6.98 18.95
C SER A 42 -3.89 5.95 18.14
N PRO A 43 -5.08 5.51 18.59
CA PRO A 43 -6.04 4.76 17.79
C PRO A 43 -6.62 5.65 16.68
N MET A 44 -5.77 6.15 15.80
CA MET A 44 -6.19 6.97 14.67
C MET A 44 -6.89 6.06 13.66
N PRO A 45 -8.10 6.41 13.20
CA PRO A 45 -8.80 5.63 12.19
C PRO A 45 -7.97 5.55 10.91
N LEU A 46 -8.14 4.45 10.17
CA LEU A 46 -7.55 4.27 8.85
C LEU A 46 -7.83 5.52 7.99
N GLY A 47 -6.81 5.99 7.26
CA GLY A 47 -6.99 7.14 6.37
C GLY A 47 -8.03 6.87 5.29
N PRO A 48 -8.66 7.91 4.71
CA PRO A 48 -9.79 7.77 3.78
C PRO A 48 -9.46 6.92 2.55
N ILE A 49 -8.21 6.97 2.06
CA ILE A 49 -7.78 6.12 0.95
C ILE A 49 -7.70 4.65 1.36
N VAL A 50 -7.15 4.35 2.54
CA VAL A 50 -7.05 2.97 3.05
C VAL A 50 -8.45 2.39 3.24
N LEU A 51 -9.37 3.18 3.81
CA LEU A 51 -10.75 2.76 3.97
C LEU A 51 -11.44 2.51 2.60
N ALA A 52 -11.26 3.42 1.64
CA ALA A 52 -11.83 3.28 0.30
C ALA A 52 -11.33 2.02 -0.42
N VAL A 53 -10.03 1.72 -0.37
CA VAL A 53 -9.50 0.51 -1.02
C VAL A 53 -9.95 -0.77 -0.31
N LEU A 54 -10.09 -0.75 1.02
CA LEU A 54 -10.63 -1.91 1.75
C LEU A 54 -12.08 -2.23 1.36
N HIS A 55 -12.88 -1.23 1.03
CA HIS A 55 -14.28 -1.42 0.64
C HIS A 55 -14.48 -1.72 -0.84
N HIS A 56 -13.58 -1.24 -1.71
CA HIS A 56 -13.86 -1.19 -3.14
C HIS A 56 -12.80 -1.83 -4.04
N ALA A 57 -11.62 -2.20 -3.52
CA ALA A 57 -10.61 -2.81 -4.36
C ALA A 57 -11.12 -4.13 -4.97
N PRO A 58 -10.91 -4.35 -6.28
CA PRO A 58 -11.27 -5.60 -6.94
C PRO A 58 -10.31 -6.75 -6.61
N CYS A 59 -9.29 -6.53 -5.78
CA CYS A 59 -8.31 -7.52 -5.36
C CYS A 59 -8.10 -7.50 -3.83
N PRO A 60 -7.50 -8.55 -3.24
CA PRO A 60 -7.12 -8.54 -1.84
C PRO A 60 -6.26 -7.32 -1.47
N VAL A 61 -6.41 -6.84 -0.23
CA VAL A 61 -5.67 -5.66 0.27
C VAL A 61 -4.91 -6.01 1.55
N ALA A 62 -3.60 -5.78 1.54
CA ALA A 62 -2.75 -5.86 2.73
C ALA A 62 -2.44 -4.45 3.25
N VAL A 63 -2.81 -4.19 4.52
CA VAL A 63 -2.53 -2.91 5.18
C VAL A 63 -1.37 -3.08 6.16
N ILE A 64 -0.20 -2.56 5.79
CA ILE A 64 1.04 -2.77 6.53
C ILE A 64 1.36 -1.55 7.41
N PRO A 65 1.56 -1.71 8.73
CA PRO A 65 2.06 -0.63 9.56
C PRO A 65 3.46 -0.20 9.12
N ARG A 66 3.66 1.09 8.89
CA ARG A 66 4.99 1.65 8.66
C ARG A 66 5.77 1.66 9.98
N MET A 67 6.71 0.74 10.07
CA MET A 67 7.89 0.75 10.92
C MET A 67 8.54 2.14 11.05
N PRO A 68 8.70 2.83 12.20
CA PRO A 68 9.78 3.82 12.26
C PRO A 68 11.12 3.11 11.96
N HIS A 69 11.94 3.73 11.13
CA HIS A 69 13.23 3.17 10.72
C HIS A 69 14.09 2.93 11.97
N GLY A 70 14.51 1.68 12.22
CA GLY A 70 15.27 1.26 13.41
C GLY A 70 14.49 0.44 14.44
N ALA A 71 13.18 0.24 14.29
CA ALA A 71 12.44 -0.70 15.13
C ALA A 71 12.72 -2.15 14.69
N LYS A 72 13.45 -2.92 15.51
CA LYS A 72 13.57 -4.38 15.31
C LYS A 72 12.23 -5.05 15.66
N LEU A 73 11.85 -6.04 14.86
CA LEU A 73 10.83 -7.03 15.23
C LEU A 73 11.35 -7.77 16.46
N LEU A 74 10.77 -7.49 17.62
CA LEU A 74 10.95 -8.29 18.84
C LEU A 74 10.00 -9.49 18.78
#